data_AF-A0AB33KRM0-F1
#
_entry.id   AF-A0AB33KRM0-F1
#
_cell.length_a   1.000
_cell.length_b   1.000
_cell.length_c   1.000
_cell.angle_alpha   90.00
_cell.angle_beta   90.00
_cell.angle_gamma   90.00
#
_symmetry.space_group_name_H-M   'P 1'
#
loop_
_entity.id
_entity.type
_entity.pdbx_description
1 polymer ?
#
loop_
_entity_poly.entity_id
_entity_poly.type
_entity_poly.pdbx_seq_one_letter_code
_entity_poly.pdbx_strand_id
1 'polypeptide(L)'
;MSQAVSYLSWLDSAHHEFEALVRKVLGAEAAESVDWRRPRMICIAAGFSHHDRVAVQRLPERIDLVRYRIFDGGLLGLLLVDSATGFPSAASSRRGRERAPVADSVPTASAVSPPAGGGTVPECLRDLYAELDEALTAWGEVEVASLRHYIAYQRLVNVASVIFRPKH
;
A
#
# COMPACT_ATOMS: atom_id res chain seq x y z
N MET A 1 1.54 3.90 -13.78
CA MET A 1 1.20 2.46 -13.72
C MET A 1 0.87 1.77 -15.04
N SER A 2 0.64 2.50 -16.14
CA SER A 2 0.35 1.91 -17.47
C SER A 2 1.41 0.93 -17.96
N GLN A 3 2.69 1.19 -17.69
CA GLN A 3 3.79 0.33 -18.10
C GLN A 3 3.72 -1.08 -17.51
N ALA A 4 3.30 -1.21 -16.23
CA ALA A 4 3.24 -2.51 -15.57
C ALA A 4 2.25 -3.45 -16.28
N VAL A 5 1.06 -2.93 -16.56
CA VAL A 5 0.03 -3.64 -17.31
C VAL A 5 0.50 -3.96 -18.73
N SER A 6 1.20 -3.03 -19.40
CA SER A 6 1.77 -3.30 -20.72
C SER A 6 2.78 -4.45 -20.72
N TYR A 7 3.63 -4.56 -19.70
CA TYR A 7 4.58 -5.68 -19.59
C TYR A 7 3.88 -7.01 -19.31
N LEU A 8 2.84 -7.02 -18.46
CA LEU A 8 2.02 -8.21 -18.24
C LEU A 8 1.30 -8.66 -19.51
N SER A 9 0.68 -7.73 -20.23
CA SER A 9 0.04 -8.01 -21.51
C SER A 9 1.04 -8.51 -22.56
N TRP A 10 2.27 -8.00 -22.55
CA TRP A 10 3.33 -8.51 -23.43
C TRP A 10 3.70 -9.95 -23.07
N LEU A 11 3.88 -10.24 -21.77
CA LEU A 11 4.23 -11.59 -21.29
C LEU A 11 3.24 -12.63 -21.79
N ASP A 12 1.93 -12.37 -21.70
CA ASP A 12 0.89 -13.30 -22.17
C ASP A 12 1.07 -13.74 -23.64
N SER A 13 1.66 -12.88 -24.47
CA SER A 13 1.90 -13.15 -25.90
C SER A 13 3.34 -13.59 -26.23
N ALA A 14 4.26 -13.48 -25.27
CA ALA A 14 5.70 -13.53 -25.53
C ALA A 14 6.49 -14.46 -24.57
N HIS A 15 5.88 -15.56 -24.13
CA HIS A 15 6.53 -16.52 -23.22
C HIS A 15 7.87 -17.03 -23.76
N HIS A 16 7.95 -17.34 -25.06
CA HIS A 16 9.16 -17.89 -25.68
C HIS A 16 10.30 -16.86 -25.73
N GLU A 17 9.98 -15.60 -26.05
CA GLU A 17 10.94 -14.50 -26.04
C GLU A 17 11.48 -14.23 -24.64
N PHE A 18 10.59 -14.30 -23.64
CA PHE A 18 11.00 -14.18 -22.24
C PHE A 18 11.92 -15.33 -21.81
N GLU A 19 11.56 -16.59 -22.08
CA GLU A 19 12.41 -17.75 -21.78
C GLU A 19 13.77 -17.69 -22.49
N ALA A 20 13.79 -17.24 -23.75
CA ALA A 20 15.03 -17.04 -24.50
C ALA A 20 15.92 -15.99 -23.82
N LEU A 21 15.33 -14.89 -23.33
CA LEU A 21 16.06 -13.86 -22.59
C LEU A 21 16.58 -14.40 -21.24
N VAL A 22 15.74 -15.13 -20.49
CA VAL A 22 16.14 -15.77 -19.24
C VAL A 22 17.30 -16.73 -19.47
N ARG A 23 17.23 -17.57 -20.51
CA ARG A 23 18.32 -18.49 -20.87
C ARG A 23 19.62 -17.76 -21.15
N LYS A 24 19.55 -16.63 -21.86
CA LYS A 24 20.71 -15.81 -22.21
C LYS A 24 21.36 -15.14 -20.99
N VAL A 25 20.57 -14.66 -20.04
CA VAL A 25 21.05 -13.84 -18.91
C VAL A 25 21.34 -14.68 -17.66
N LEU A 26 20.51 -15.69 -17.39
CA LEU A 26 20.53 -16.50 -16.16
C LEU A 26 20.87 -17.98 -16.40
N GLY A 27 20.94 -18.42 -17.65
CA GLY A 27 21.31 -19.79 -18.02
C GLY A 27 20.11 -20.73 -18.25
N ALA A 28 20.42 -21.93 -18.73
CA ALA A 28 19.40 -22.90 -19.15
C ALA A 28 18.51 -23.40 -18.00
N GLU A 29 19.09 -23.72 -16.85
CA GLU A 29 18.33 -24.20 -15.68
C GLU A 29 17.29 -23.18 -15.21
N ALA A 30 17.66 -21.89 -15.17
CA ALA A 30 16.73 -20.82 -14.80
C ALA A 30 15.55 -20.72 -15.80
N ALA A 31 15.84 -20.84 -17.10
CA ALA A 31 14.81 -20.80 -18.14
C ALA A 31 13.84 -21.99 -18.06
N GLU A 32 14.35 -23.19 -17.77
CA GLU A 32 13.52 -24.40 -17.58
C GLU A 32 12.69 -24.34 -16.29
N SER A 33 13.12 -23.56 -15.30
CA SER A 33 12.40 -23.37 -14.03
C SER A 33 11.27 -22.34 -14.09
N VAL A 34 11.07 -21.65 -15.22
CA VAL A 34 10.04 -20.61 -15.36
C VAL A 34 8.64 -21.23 -15.24
N ASP A 35 7.86 -20.76 -14.25
CA ASP A 35 6.47 -21.17 -14.04
C ASP A 35 5.48 -20.09 -14.50
N TRP A 36 4.79 -20.39 -15.60
CA TRP A 36 3.77 -19.52 -16.20
C TRP A 36 2.38 -19.64 -15.57
N ARG A 37 2.16 -20.55 -14.62
CA ARG A 37 0.81 -20.79 -14.06
C ARG A 37 0.27 -19.61 -13.27
N ARG A 38 1.16 -18.82 -12.64
CA ARG A 38 0.78 -17.72 -11.73
C ARG A 38 1.76 -16.54 -11.84
N PRO A 39 1.82 -15.86 -12.99
CA PRO A 39 2.66 -14.68 -13.14
C PRO A 39 2.24 -13.59 -12.13
N ARG A 40 3.25 -12.90 -11.60
CA ARG A 40 3.10 -11.84 -10.60
C ARG A 40 4.07 -10.73 -10.96
N MET A 41 3.59 -9.49 -10.95
CA MET A 41 4.41 -8.31 -11.20
C MET A 41 4.75 -7.61 -9.90
N ILE A 42 6.03 -7.26 -9.73
CA ILE A 42 6.52 -6.51 -8.57
C ILE A 42 7.05 -5.17 -9.08
N CYS A 43 6.35 -4.08 -8.77
CA CYS A 43 6.79 -2.73 -9.05
C CYS A 43 7.66 -2.23 -7.89
N ILE A 44 8.91 -1.86 -8.18
CA ILE A 44 9.87 -1.37 -7.17
C ILE A 44 10.16 0.11 -7.43
N ALA A 45 9.90 0.97 -6.45
CA ALA A 45 10.12 2.41 -6.55
C ALA A 45 10.49 3.05 -5.20
N ALA A 46 11.01 4.28 -5.21
CA ALA A 46 11.34 5.01 -3.97
C ALA A 46 10.10 5.42 -3.17
N GLY A 47 8.95 5.53 -3.86
CA GLY A 47 7.64 5.85 -3.29
C GLY A 47 6.53 5.61 -4.32
N PHE A 48 5.28 5.60 -3.85
CA PHE A 48 4.08 5.46 -4.69
C PHE A 48 3.06 6.52 -4.29
N SER A 49 2.36 7.11 -5.25
CA SER A 49 1.29 8.06 -4.96
C SER A 49 0.04 7.33 -4.45
N HIS A 50 -0.88 8.06 -3.81
CA HIS A 50 -2.20 7.52 -3.47
C HIS A 50 -2.93 6.98 -4.70
N HIS A 51 -2.78 7.65 -5.85
CA HIS A 51 -3.38 7.20 -7.11
C HIS A 51 -2.83 5.83 -7.53
N ASP A 52 -1.53 5.59 -7.38
CA ASP A 52 -0.93 4.29 -7.68
C ASP A 52 -1.48 3.20 -6.75
N ARG A 53 -1.62 3.47 -5.45
CA ARG A 53 -2.19 2.49 -4.51
C ARG A 53 -3.65 2.17 -4.82
N VAL A 54 -4.44 3.16 -5.20
CA VAL A 54 -5.85 2.94 -5.59
C VAL A 54 -5.95 2.22 -6.94
N ALA A 55 -5.11 2.54 -7.91
CA ALA A 55 -5.17 1.93 -9.22
C ALA A 55 -4.75 0.46 -9.18
N VAL A 56 -3.79 0.06 -8.34
CA VAL A 56 -3.33 -1.34 -8.29
C VAL A 56 -4.45 -2.25 -7.78
N GLN A 57 -5.26 -1.78 -6.84
CA GLN A 57 -6.43 -2.49 -6.31
C GLN A 57 -7.56 -2.68 -7.32
N ARG A 58 -7.55 -1.93 -8.44
CA ARG A 58 -8.56 -2.05 -9.51
C ARG A 58 -8.13 -2.98 -10.64
N LEU A 59 -6.87 -3.38 -10.65
CA LEU A 59 -6.32 -4.23 -11.70
C LEU A 59 -6.65 -5.71 -11.40
N PRO A 60 -7.11 -6.48 -12.40
CA PRO A 60 -7.36 -7.90 -12.22
C PRO A 60 -6.06 -8.72 -12.11
N GLU A 61 -4.91 -8.15 -12.46
CA GLU A 61 -3.62 -8.80 -12.41
C GLU A 61 -2.99 -8.75 -11.02
N ARG A 62 -2.08 -9.70 -10.73
CA ARG A 62 -1.35 -9.76 -9.46
C ARG A 62 -0.17 -8.81 -9.49
N ILE A 63 -0.34 -7.65 -8.86
CA ILE A 63 0.68 -6.59 -8.83
C ILE A 63 0.98 -6.20 -7.39
N ASP A 64 2.26 -6.18 -7.04
CA ASP A 64 2.75 -5.60 -5.79
C ASP A 64 3.44 -4.28 -6.01
N LEU A 65 3.26 -3.39 -5.04
CA LEU A 65 4.01 -2.17 -4.92
C LEU A 65 5.03 -2.35 -3.79
N VAL A 66 6.32 -2.30 -4.11
CA VAL A 66 7.43 -2.44 -3.16
C VAL A 66 8.22 -1.14 -3.12
N ARG A 67 8.32 -0.54 -1.94
CA ARG A 67 9.16 0.63 -1.71
C ARG A 67 10.59 0.18 -1.44
N TYR A 68 11.56 0.76 -2.15
CA TYR A 68 12.96 0.60 -1.79
C TYR A 68 13.46 1.80 -0.98
N ARG A 69 14.38 1.54 -0.06
CA ARG A 69 15.19 2.57 0.61
C ARG A 69 16.65 2.11 0.66
N ILE A 70 17.55 2.97 0.23
CA ILE A 70 18.99 2.74 0.31
C ILE A 70 19.48 3.40 1.60
N PHE A 71 20.22 2.66 2.41
CA PHE A 71 20.87 3.16 3.61
C PHE A 71 22.39 3.13 3.41
N ASP A 72 23.10 3.86 4.27
CA ASP A 72 24.55 3.83 4.30
C ASP A 72 25.09 2.41 4.55
N GLY A 73 26.33 2.18 4.15
CA GLY A 73 26.96 0.86 4.26
C GLY A 73 26.46 -0.16 3.23
N GLY A 74 25.82 0.30 2.13
CA GLY A 74 25.38 -0.58 1.04
C GLY A 74 24.13 -1.41 1.38
N LEU A 75 23.33 -0.96 2.35
CA LEU A 75 22.13 -1.65 2.79
C LEU A 75 20.91 -1.22 1.95
N LEU A 76 20.07 -2.19 1.57
CA LEU A 76 18.83 -1.98 0.81
C LEU A 76 17.64 -2.53 1.61
N GLY A 77 16.68 -1.66 1.93
CA GLY A 77 15.39 -2.04 2.48
C GLY A 77 14.35 -2.19 1.36
N LEU A 78 13.59 -3.27 1.39
CA LEU A 78 12.43 -3.49 0.51
C LEU A 78 11.19 -3.67 1.39
N LEU A 79 10.19 -2.82 1.18
CA LEU A 79 8.94 -2.82 1.95
C LEU A 79 7.76 -3.03 1.01
N LEU A 80 6.95 -4.06 1.26
CA LEU A 80 5.66 -4.22 0.58
C LEU A 80 4.69 -3.11 1.03
N VAL A 81 4.30 -2.26 0.10
CA VAL A 81 3.41 -1.11 0.31
C VAL A 81 1.96 -1.49 0.08
N ASP A 82 1.72 -2.26 -0.98
CA ASP A 82 0.40 -2.72 -1.38
C ASP A 82 0.51 -3.97 -2.26
N SER A 83 -0.55 -4.78 -2.30
CA SER A 83 -0.62 -6.01 -3.08
C SER A 83 -2.04 -6.19 -3.60
N ALA A 84 -2.19 -6.23 -4.91
CA ALA A 84 -3.42 -6.63 -5.58
C ALA A 84 -3.41 -8.14 -5.78
N THR A 85 -4.31 -8.85 -5.12
CA THR A 85 -4.56 -10.26 -5.42
C THR A 85 -5.55 -10.29 -6.58
N GLY A 86 -5.07 -10.63 -7.78
CA GLY A 86 -5.95 -10.85 -8.92
C GLY A 86 -7.13 -11.76 -8.53
N PHE A 87 -8.33 -11.32 -8.92
CA PHE A 87 -9.67 -11.72 -8.45
C PHE A 87 -10.11 -11.16 -7.08
N PRO A 88 -11.36 -10.64 -6.97
CA PRO A 88 -11.92 -10.32 -5.67
C PRO A 88 -12.20 -11.63 -4.95
N SER A 89 -11.22 -12.13 -4.19
CA SER A 89 -11.59 -12.95 -3.06
C SER A 89 -12.30 -12.02 -2.09
N ALA A 90 -13.61 -12.18 -1.98
CA ALA A 90 -14.41 -11.63 -0.90
C ALA A 90 -14.00 -12.29 0.44
N ALA A 91 -12.71 -12.22 0.80
CA ALA A 91 -12.13 -12.77 2.02
C ALA A 91 -10.64 -12.39 2.12
N SER A 92 -10.31 -11.10 2.21
CA SER A 92 -9.08 -10.68 2.88
C SER A 92 -9.34 -9.56 3.87
N SER A 93 -10.28 -9.83 4.78
CA SER A 93 -10.37 -9.21 6.09
C SER A 93 -10.30 -10.28 7.19
N ARG A 94 -9.39 -11.24 7.07
CA ARG A 94 -9.11 -12.19 8.18
C ARG A 94 -7.63 -12.50 8.25
N ARG A 95 -6.86 -11.59 8.88
CA ARG A 95 -5.69 -12.03 9.65
C ARG A 95 -6.20 -12.98 10.73
N GLY A 96 -5.61 -14.17 10.78
CA GLY A 96 -6.00 -15.23 11.69
C GLY A 96 -5.97 -14.79 13.14
N ARG A 97 -7.10 -15.01 13.82
CA ARG A 97 -7.12 -15.37 15.24
C ARG A 97 -8.20 -16.44 15.39
N GLU A 98 -7.78 -17.66 15.66
CA GLU A 98 -8.67 -18.74 16.06
C GLU A 98 -9.44 -18.31 17.33
N ARG A 99 -10.77 -18.26 17.23
CA ARG A 99 -11.72 -18.84 18.19
C ARG A 99 -13.15 -18.79 17.63
N ALA A 100 -13.87 -19.87 17.93
CA ALA A 100 -15.19 -20.30 17.45
C ALA A 100 -16.36 -19.35 17.82
N PRO A 101 -17.59 -19.57 17.27
CA PRO A 101 -18.50 -18.50 16.85
C PRO A 101 -19.58 -18.16 17.88
N VAL A 102 -20.04 -16.90 17.87
CA VAL A 102 -21.42 -16.55 18.25
C VAL A 102 -21.93 -15.54 17.21
N ALA A 103 -23.09 -15.86 16.66
CA ALA A 103 -23.84 -15.07 15.70
C ALA A 103 -24.18 -13.68 16.23
N ASP A 104 -24.12 -12.66 15.38
CA ASP A 104 -25.30 -11.83 15.12
C ASP A 104 -25.15 -10.93 13.90
N SER A 105 -26.29 -10.41 13.47
CA SER A 105 -26.66 -9.95 12.14
C SER A 105 -26.38 -8.45 11.87
N VAL A 106 -25.85 -8.12 10.66
CA VAL A 106 -26.19 -6.96 9.77
C VAL A 106 -25.81 -5.52 10.26
N PRO A 107 -25.70 -4.44 9.44
CA PRO A 107 -25.30 -4.24 8.03
C PRO A 107 -24.04 -3.34 7.85
N THR A 108 -23.55 -3.31 6.60
CA THR A 108 -22.73 -2.25 5.96
C THR A 108 -23.11 -0.81 6.37
N ALA A 109 -22.12 -0.02 6.76
CA ALA A 109 -22.25 1.43 6.94
C ALA A 109 -21.12 2.17 6.21
N SER A 110 -21.56 3.13 5.41
CA SER A 110 -20.86 4.07 4.54
C SER A 110 -19.64 4.74 5.16
N ALA A 111 -18.83 5.35 4.28
CA ALA A 111 -17.90 6.41 4.61
C ALA A 111 -18.55 7.41 5.60
N VAL A 112 -18.12 7.35 6.85
CA VAL A 112 -18.51 8.30 7.89
C VAL A 112 -17.49 9.43 7.82
N SER A 113 -17.93 10.58 7.32
CA SER A 113 -17.32 11.87 7.57
C SER A 113 -16.97 12.00 9.06
N PRO A 114 -15.86 12.64 9.44
CA PRO A 114 -15.52 12.79 10.85
C PRO A 114 -16.70 13.41 11.60
N PRO A 115 -17.03 12.94 12.82
CA PRO A 115 -18.16 13.48 13.56
C PRO A 115 -17.91 14.98 13.73
N ALA A 116 -18.78 15.77 13.11
CA ALA A 116 -18.91 17.19 13.34
C ALA A 116 -19.36 17.40 14.79
N GLY A 117 -18.39 17.37 15.71
CA GLY A 117 -18.51 18.08 16.97
C GLY A 117 -18.55 19.56 16.61
N GLY A 118 -19.73 20.16 16.65
CA GLY A 118 -20.00 21.55 16.30
C GLY A 118 -19.38 22.56 17.25
N GLY A 119 -18.06 22.55 17.37
CA GLY A 119 -17.26 23.63 17.94
C GLY A 119 -16.41 24.22 16.85
N THR A 120 -16.49 25.54 16.66
CA THR A 120 -15.56 26.26 15.79
C THR A 120 -14.15 26.00 16.31
N VAL A 121 -13.32 25.29 15.54
CA VAL A 121 -11.94 25.02 15.94
C VAL A 121 -11.22 26.38 16.04
N PRO A 122 -10.70 26.76 17.22
CA PRO A 122 -9.94 28.00 17.40
C PRO A 122 -8.84 28.12 16.35
N GLU A 123 -8.64 29.31 15.80
CA GLU A 123 -7.60 29.57 14.78
C GLU A 123 -6.22 29.14 15.26
N CYS A 124 -5.89 29.44 16.52
CA CYS A 124 -4.63 29.02 17.13
C CYS A 124 -4.40 27.50 17.13
N LEU A 125 -5.45 26.68 17.19
CA LEU A 125 -5.31 25.22 17.12
C LEU A 125 -5.16 24.72 15.68
N ARG A 126 -5.71 25.44 14.70
CA ARG A 126 -5.48 25.16 13.28
C ARG A 126 -4.04 25.50 12.89
N ASP A 127 -3.56 26.66 13.33
CA ASP A 127 -2.18 27.10 13.06
C ASP A 127 -1.17 26.17 13.73
N LEU A 128 -1.40 25.80 14.99
CA LEU A 128 -0.57 24.82 15.69
C LEU A 128 -0.53 23.46 15.00
N TYR A 129 -1.67 22.99 14.48
CA TYR A 129 -1.72 21.75 13.71
C TYR A 129 -0.96 21.89 12.39
N ALA A 130 -1.08 23.02 11.69
CA ALA A 130 -0.36 23.27 10.44
C ALA A 130 1.16 23.28 10.66
N GLU A 131 1.65 23.96 11.70
CA GLU A 131 3.07 23.94 12.08
C GLU A 131 3.55 22.53 12.43
N LEU A 132 2.73 21.76 13.16
CA LEU A 132 3.05 20.37 13.52
C LEU A 132 3.09 19.47 12.28
N ASP A 133 2.12 19.59 11.38
CA ASP A 133 2.05 18.83 10.13
C ASP A 133 3.25 19.12 9.24
N GLU A 134 3.60 20.40 9.08
CA GLU A 134 4.80 20.84 8.37
C GLU A 134 6.06 20.27 9.02
N ALA A 135 6.21 20.36 10.35
CA ALA A 135 7.38 19.82 11.04
C ALA A 135 7.51 18.29 10.90
N LEU A 136 6.40 17.55 10.97
CA LEU A 136 6.38 16.09 10.85
C LEU A 136 6.63 15.61 9.41
N THR A 137 6.21 16.39 8.42
CA THR A 137 6.37 16.06 6.99
C THR A 137 7.65 16.63 6.38
N ALA A 138 8.27 17.65 6.99
CA ALA A 138 9.50 18.29 6.48
C ALA A 138 10.69 17.33 6.37
N TRP A 139 10.81 16.36 7.28
CA TRP A 139 11.99 15.49 7.36
C TRP A 139 11.80 14.15 6.63
N GLY A 140 11.18 14.15 5.46
CA GLY A 140 11.10 13.01 4.54
C GLY A 140 9.71 12.41 4.38
N GLU A 141 9.62 11.29 3.64
CA GLU A 141 8.33 10.68 3.31
C GLU A 141 7.64 10.05 4.53
N VAL A 142 6.69 10.78 5.10
CA VAL A 142 5.74 10.34 6.12
C VAL A 142 4.37 10.19 5.46
N GLU A 143 3.75 9.03 5.65
CA GLU A 143 2.35 8.81 5.26
C GLU A 143 1.43 9.33 6.35
N VAL A 144 0.53 10.24 5.98
CA VAL A 144 -0.49 10.79 6.88
C VAL A 144 -1.81 10.06 6.64
N ALA A 145 -2.28 9.33 7.65
CA ALA A 145 -3.51 8.57 7.59
C ALA A 145 -4.54 9.13 8.59
N SER A 146 -5.60 9.74 8.06
CA SER A 146 -6.74 10.24 8.85
C SER A 146 -7.66 9.09 9.23
N LEU A 147 -7.65 8.70 10.50
CA LEU A 147 -8.50 7.64 11.06
C LEU A 147 -9.66 8.24 11.86
N ARG A 148 -10.61 7.39 12.28
CA ARG A 148 -11.86 7.82 12.95
C ARG A 148 -11.64 8.64 14.23
N HIS A 149 -10.53 8.42 14.93
CA HIS A 149 -10.28 9.04 16.24
C HIS A 149 -8.95 9.80 16.31
N TYR A 150 -8.08 9.66 15.32
CA TYR A 150 -6.74 10.23 15.33
C TYR A 150 -6.16 10.32 13.93
N ILE A 151 -5.14 11.14 13.75
CA ILE A 151 -4.33 11.24 12.55
C ILE A 151 -3.01 10.54 12.84
N ALA A 152 -2.64 9.55 12.03
CA ALA A 152 -1.40 8.80 12.19
C ALA A 152 -0.35 9.28 11.19
N TYR A 153 0.85 9.57 11.69
CA TYR A 153 2.03 9.87 10.88
C TYR A 153 2.92 8.62 10.88
N GLN A 154 3.01 7.97 9.74
CA GLN A 154 3.62 6.65 9.62
C GLN A 154 4.80 6.67 8.65
N ARG A 155 5.83 5.88 8.98
CA ARG A 155 6.89 5.48 8.04
C ARG A 155 6.83 3.96 7.89
N LEU A 156 7.85 3.26 8.37
CA LEU A 156 7.83 1.80 8.58
C LEU A 156 7.01 1.42 9.82
N VAL A 157 6.96 2.32 10.79
CA VAL A 157 6.19 2.21 12.03
C VAL A 157 5.46 3.52 12.26
N ASN A 158 4.49 3.51 13.18
CA ASN A 158 3.83 4.74 13.63
C ASN A 158 4.86 5.63 14.35
N VAL A 159 5.03 6.85 13.83
CA VAL A 159 5.98 7.84 14.35
C VAL A 159 5.27 8.83 15.27
N ALA A 160 4.06 9.25 14.92
CA ALA A 160 3.25 10.13 15.75
C ALA A 160 1.75 9.90 15.53
N SER A 161 0.95 10.20 16.55
CA SER A 161 -0.51 10.16 16.46
C SER A 161 -1.11 11.42 17.07
N VAL A 162 -1.91 12.15 16.29
CA VAL A 162 -2.55 13.40 16.70
C VAL A 162 -4.02 13.13 16.99
N ILE A 163 -4.47 13.53 18.18
CA ILE A 163 -5.85 13.35 18.65
C ILE A 163 -6.39 14.71 19.06
N PHE A 164 -7.55 15.09 18.51
CA PHE A 164 -8.29 16.26 18.96
C PHE A 164 -9.24 15.85 20.08
N ARG A 165 -9.11 16.47 21.25
CA ARG A 165 -10.04 16.26 22.38
C ARG A 165 -10.86 17.51 22.63
N PRO A 166 -12.19 17.38 22.83
CA PRO A 166 -13.00 18.50 23.27
C PRO A 166 -12.52 18.97 24.65
N LYS A 167 -12.56 20.29 24.88
CA LYS A 167 -12.30 20.88 26.19
C LYS A 167 -13.48 20.49 27.09
N HIS A 168 -13.20 19.86 28.23
CA HIS A 168 -14.19 19.49 29.24
C HIS A 168 -15.04 20.70 29.69
#